data_AF-Q03PH3-F1
#
_entry.id   AF-Q03PH3-F1
#
_cell.length_a   1.000
_cell.length_b   1.000
_cell.length_c   1.000
_cell.angle_alpha   90.00
_cell.angle_beta   90.00
_cell.angle_gamma   90.00
#
_symmetry.space_group_name_H-M   'P 1'
#
loop_
_entity.id
_entity.type
_entity.pdbx_description
1 polymer ?
#
loop_
_entity_poly.entity_id
_entity_poly.type
_entity_poly.pdbx_seq_one_letter_code
_entity_poly.pdbx_strand_id
1 'polypeptide(L)'
;MNSIVNDLNRALAQHLLVNVYQTNQEVVYTGYVTTVSDTGIILATYDDYGIPDGAVFLDLTAIDEVEFSSDDLDNMAFRIQTAQDEQFVQAGGLTLQFDGHRDLKRQVLSHAWVDHLVLMLVLKDDEHFYEGIVTSVAAEQVSLQLLNKFDYTDQPLLTLTPKDIEVIEFQGQELTLQGIALPHLQKLSHVAPTTVTDADQFVPTLQQLVGKEPLVALVPKHNRELFFVGRINTVTADGVIMNLLDMTGQFGGYTLMRLSELHEIVLKSDYLQTMRLFALLNRARQQPIQPVLNDERLFDATVDQFGARISQAAAFRTIIRLKLHDGTDLLGFPSQVGGQRFIFHEIDDQQVDQVGQVYRLADVDEVAFGYLDAYLVERQLRVEGDL
;
A
#
# COMPACT_ATOMS: atom_id res chain seq x y z
N MET A 1 0.92 4.33 -31.77
CA MET A 1 2.40 4.21 -31.77
C MET A 1 3.13 5.53 -32.01
N ASN A 2 3.04 6.20 -33.19
CA ASN A 2 3.79 7.46 -33.40
C ASN A 2 3.41 8.62 -32.44
N SER A 3 2.16 8.69 -31.94
CA SER A 3 1.78 9.70 -30.94
C SER A 3 2.39 9.40 -29.57
N ILE A 4 2.16 8.19 -29.04
CA ILE A 4 2.65 7.74 -27.73
C ILE A 4 4.16 7.94 -27.59
N VAL A 5 4.96 7.53 -28.59
CA VAL A 5 6.42 7.73 -28.53
C VAL A 5 6.80 9.21 -28.52
N ASN A 6 6.08 10.08 -29.24
CA ASN A 6 6.33 11.52 -29.19
C ASN A 6 5.96 12.11 -27.82
N ASP A 7 4.85 11.65 -27.24
CA ASP A 7 4.38 12.06 -25.91
C ASP A 7 5.39 11.64 -24.82
N LEU A 8 5.89 10.41 -24.87
CA LEU A 8 6.94 9.92 -23.97
C LEU A 8 8.26 10.67 -24.13
N ASN A 9 8.67 10.97 -25.36
CA ASN A 9 9.86 11.80 -25.60
C ASN A 9 9.66 13.23 -25.10
N ARG A 10 8.44 13.78 -25.19
CA ARG A 10 8.10 15.09 -24.62
C ARG A 10 8.19 15.05 -23.10
N ALA A 11 7.61 14.04 -22.45
CA ALA A 11 7.67 13.82 -21.01
C ALA A 11 9.13 13.75 -20.53
N LEU A 12 9.96 12.96 -21.21
CA LEU A 12 11.39 12.84 -20.93
C LEU A 12 12.13 14.18 -21.10
N ALA A 13 11.93 14.87 -22.22
CA ALA A 13 12.69 16.09 -22.55
C ALA A 13 12.32 17.28 -21.66
N GLN A 14 11.07 17.34 -21.19
CA GLN A 14 10.55 18.44 -20.37
C GLN A 14 10.47 18.07 -18.88
N HIS A 15 10.82 16.83 -18.52
CA HIS A 15 10.71 16.30 -17.16
C HIS A 15 9.29 16.51 -16.57
N LEU A 16 8.28 16.03 -17.30
CA LEU A 16 6.88 16.13 -16.90
C LEU A 16 6.48 14.94 -16.03
N LEU A 17 5.74 15.23 -14.96
CA LEU A 17 4.97 14.22 -14.24
C LEU A 17 3.83 13.74 -15.15
N VAL A 18 3.68 12.42 -15.30
CA VAL A 18 2.70 11.82 -16.20
C VAL A 18 2.03 10.62 -15.56
N ASN A 19 0.79 10.36 -15.98
CA ASN A 19 0.11 9.08 -15.81
C ASN A 19 0.28 8.27 -17.09
N VAL A 20 0.66 7.00 -16.96
CA VAL A 20 0.79 6.06 -18.07
C VAL A 20 -0.24 4.96 -17.91
N TYR A 21 -1.22 4.96 -18.80
CA TYR A 21 -2.31 3.99 -18.85
C TYR A 21 -1.93 2.79 -19.72
N GLN A 22 -2.31 1.60 -19.28
CA GLN A 22 -1.99 0.34 -19.94
C GLN A 22 -3.20 -0.21 -20.71
N THR A 23 -2.98 -0.91 -21.83
CA THR A 23 -4.06 -1.37 -22.72
C THR A 23 -4.93 -2.47 -22.11
N ASN A 24 -4.35 -3.36 -21.31
CA ASN A 24 -5.02 -4.56 -20.79
C ASN A 24 -4.93 -4.69 -19.26
N GLN A 25 -4.59 -3.61 -18.56
CA GLN A 25 -4.39 -3.59 -17.11
C GLN A 25 -5.06 -2.35 -16.54
N GLU A 26 -5.71 -2.47 -15.39
CA GLU A 26 -6.32 -1.34 -14.68
C GLU A 26 -5.29 -0.51 -13.90
N VAL A 27 -4.06 -1.01 -13.76
CA VAL A 27 -2.97 -0.32 -13.06
C VAL A 27 -2.48 0.86 -13.88
N VAL A 28 -2.50 2.05 -13.28
CA VAL A 28 -1.95 3.29 -13.82
C VAL A 28 -0.63 3.57 -13.13
N TYR A 29 0.40 3.91 -13.90
CA TYR A 29 1.69 4.32 -13.33
C TYR A 29 1.87 5.83 -13.39
N THR A 30 2.09 6.45 -12.23
CA THR A 30 2.37 7.88 -12.10
C THR A 30 3.86 8.11 -11.86
N GLY A 31 4.48 9.00 -12.63
CA GLY A 31 5.91 9.26 -12.46
C GLY A 31 6.58 10.10 -13.54
N TYR A 32 7.91 10.03 -13.60
CA TYR A 32 8.72 10.72 -14.60
C TYR A 32 9.39 9.73 -15.54
N VAL A 33 9.22 9.94 -16.84
CA VAL A 33 9.91 9.13 -17.87
C VAL A 33 11.41 9.44 -17.79
N THR A 34 12.23 8.41 -17.57
CA THR A 34 13.69 8.56 -17.43
C THR A 34 14.45 8.04 -18.63
N THR A 35 13.87 7.12 -19.39
CA THR A 35 14.48 6.61 -20.63
C THR A 35 13.40 6.11 -21.59
N VAL A 36 13.58 6.38 -22.89
CA VAL A 36 12.73 5.87 -23.97
C VAL A 36 13.61 5.12 -24.96
N SER A 37 13.19 3.93 -25.38
CA SER A 37 13.84 3.16 -26.46
C SER A 37 12.83 2.77 -27.54
N ASP A 38 13.30 2.03 -28.55
CA ASP A 38 12.44 1.50 -29.62
C ASP A 38 11.48 0.39 -29.13
N THR A 39 11.69 -0.15 -27.91
CA THR A 39 10.92 -1.29 -27.37
C THR A 39 10.14 -0.97 -26.10
N GLY A 40 10.51 0.06 -25.36
CA GLY A 40 9.86 0.37 -24.09
C GLY A 40 10.33 1.68 -23.49
N ILE A 41 9.88 1.91 -22.25
CA ILE A 41 10.34 3.02 -21.42
C ILE A 41 10.79 2.54 -20.06
N ILE A 42 11.56 3.39 -19.38
CA ILE A 42 11.73 3.35 -17.92
C ILE A 42 11.02 4.57 -17.34
N LEU A 43 10.11 4.33 -16.41
CA LEU A 43 9.39 5.36 -15.67
C LEU A 43 9.79 5.25 -14.20
N ALA A 44 10.30 6.33 -13.61
CA ALA A 44 10.52 6.41 -12.17
C ALA A 44 9.18 6.74 -11.50
N THR A 45 8.70 5.84 -10.64
CA THR A 45 7.33 5.84 -10.12
C THR A 45 7.23 6.46 -8.73
N TYR A 46 6.04 6.93 -8.41
CA TYR A 46 5.67 7.39 -7.08
C TYR A 46 4.46 6.59 -6.59
N ASP A 47 4.41 6.30 -5.30
CA ASP A 47 3.25 5.68 -4.67
C ASP A 47 2.13 6.71 -4.42
N ASP A 48 0.98 6.23 -3.93
CA ASP A 48 -0.17 7.06 -3.58
C ASP A 48 0.12 8.15 -2.54
N TYR A 49 1.26 8.07 -1.83
CA TYR A 49 1.68 9.05 -0.83
C TYR A 49 2.65 10.09 -1.39
N GLY A 50 2.98 10.04 -2.68
CA GLY A 50 3.98 10.89 -3.31
C GLY A 50 5.42 10.55 -2.89
N ILE A 51 5.66 9.32 -2.43
CA ILE A 51 6.99 8.81 -2.08
C ILE A 51 7.56 8.08 -3.30
N PRO A 52 8.85 8.28 -3.65
CA PRO A 52 9.49 7.52 -4.73
C PRO A 52 9.38 6.00 -4.48
N ASP A 53 8.77 5.29 -5.42
CA ASP A 53 8.50 3.84 -5.33
C ASP A 53 9.16 3.07 -6.47
N GLY A 54 10.45 3.34 -6.66
CA GLY A 54 11.28 2.62 -7.63
C GLY A 54 11.04 3.06 -9.07
N ALA A 55 10.94 2.07 -9.96
CA ALA A 55 10.71 2.28 -11.36
C ALA A 55 10.02 1.08 -12.01
N VAL A 56 9.40 1.34 -13.15
CA VAL A 56 8.79 0.34 -14.01
C VAL A 56 9.37 0.41 -15.41
N PHE A 57 9.68 -0.76 -15.98
CA PHE A 57 9.80 -0.92 -17.42
C PHE A 57 8.42 -1.25 -17.99
N LEU A 58 8.03 -0.51 -19.03
CA LEU A 58 6.82 -0.79 -19.80
C LEU A 58 7.19 -1.04 -21.25
N ASP A 59 6.73 -2.16 -21.79
CA ASP A 59 6.80 -2.42 -23.23
C ASP A 59 5.91 -1.40 -23.98
N LEU A 60 6.39 -0.85 -25.08
CA LEU A 60 5.63 0.17 -25.83
C LEU A 60 4.28 -0.36 -26.33
N THR A 61 4.14 -1.69 -26.51
CA THR A 61 2.86 -2.26 -26.93
C THR A 61 1.84 -2.39 -25.80
N ALA A 62 2.26 -2.23 -24.54
CA ALA A 62 1.39 -2.29 -23.38
C ALA A 62 0.82 -0.91 -22.99
N ILE A 63 1.33 0.19 -23.58
CA ILE A 63 0.91 1.57 -23.28
C ILE A 63 -0.26 1.96 -24.19
N ASP A 64 -1.35 2.40 -23.59
CA ASP A 64 -2.53 2.93 -24.27
C ASP A 64 -2.50 4.45 -24.40
N GLU A 65 -2.29 5.13 -23.26
CA GLU A 65 -2.34 6.59 -23.17
C GLU A 65 -1.28 7.15 -22.21
N VAL A 66 -0.83 8.38 -22.49
CA VAL A 66 0.03 9.18 -21.62
C VAL A 66 -0.67 10.49 -21.33
N GLU A 67 -1.06 10.67 -20.08
CA GLU A 67 -1.73 11.87 -19.59
C GLU A 67 -0.73 12.83 -18.94
N PHE A 68 -0.92 14.13 -19.17
CA PHE A 68 -0.01 15.19 -18.71
C PHE A 68 -0.68 16.22 -17.79
N SER A 69 -2.00 16.13 -17.61
CA SER A 69 -2.76 17.08 -16.82
C SER A 69 -4.09 16.45 -16.43
N SER A 70 -4.28 16.33 -15.13
CA SER A 70 -5.49 15.87 -14.46
C SER A 70 -5.44 16.33 -13.02
N ASP A 71 -6.58 16.34 -12.33
CA ASP A 71 -6.62 16.64 -10.90
C ASP A 71 -5.75 15.62 -10.13
N ASP A 72 -5.72 14.37 -10.56
CA ASP A 72 -4.82 13.32 -10.01
C ASP A 72 -3.33 13.70 -10.10
N LEU A 73 -2.86 14.22 -11.23
CA LEU A 73 -1.46 14.65 -11.38
C LEU A 73 -1.14 15.89 -10.53
N ASP A 74 -2.08 16.84 -10.40
CA ASP A 74 -1.92 17.99 -9.51
C ASP A 74 -1.84 17.53 -8.04
N ASN A 75 -2.64 16.54 -7.67
CA ASN A 75 -2.64 15.90 -6.35
C ASN A 75 -1.35 15.16 -6.07
N MET A 76 -0.87 14.37 -7.03
CA MET A 76 0.41 13.70 -6.91
C MET A 76 1.54 14.71 -6.75
N ALA A 77 1.54 15.82 -7.52
CA ALA A 77 2.55 16.86 -7.37
C ALA A 77 2.53 17.48 -5.95
N PHE A 78 1.34 17.73 -5.40
CA PHE A 78 1.19 18.18 -4.01
C PHE A 78 1.71 17.16 -2.99
N ARG A 79 1.41 15.87 -3.18
CA ARG A 79 1.88 14.79 -2.30
C ARG A 79 3.40 14.63 -2.34
N ILE A 80 4.00 14.68 -3.54
CA ILE A 80 5.46 14.66 -3.73
C ILE A 80 6.12 15.82 -2.97
N GLN A 81 5.60 17.04 -3.10
CA GLN A 81 6.13 18.20 -2.39
C GLN A 81 5.98 18.03 -0.87
N THR A 82 4.82 17.57 -0.42
CA THR A 82 4.55 17.34 1.01
C THR A 82 5.49 16.28 1.60
N ALA A 83 5.72 15.17 0.89
CA ALA A 83 6.63 14.11 1.32
C ALA A 83 8.07 14.61 1.47
N GLN A 84 8.51 15.55 0.62
CA GLN A 84 9.81 16.20 0.74
C GLN A 84 9.85 17.16 1.94
N ASP A 85 8.84 18.00 2.11
CA ASP A 85 8.77 19.00 3.18
C ASP A 85 8.72 18.37 4.57
N GLU A 86 7.92 17.30 4.71
CA GLU A 86 7.75 16.54 5.96
C GLU A 86 8.80 15.44 6.14
N GLN A 87 9.74 15.31 5.18
CA GLN A 87 10.85 14.37 5.21
C GLN A 87 10.39 12.92 5.44
N PHE A 88 9.36 12.49 4.71
CA PHE A 88 8.86 11.12 4.79
C PHE A 88 10.00 10.11 4.64
N VAL A 89 9.88 8.96 5.30
CA VAL A 89 10.77 7.82 5.09
C VAL A 89 10.54 7.34 3.67
N GLN A 90 11.58 7.40 2.85
CA GLN A 90 11.54 7.02 1.44
C GLN A 90 12.51 5.85 1.18
N ALA A 91 12.16 4.99 0.23
CA ALA A 91 13.15 4.17 -0.45
C ALA A 91 14.07 5.06 -1.32
N GLY A 92 15.22 4.55 -1.74
CA GLY A 92 16.18 5.33 -2.53
C GLY A 92 15.71 5.72 -3.94
N GLY A 93 14.51 5.28 -4.35
CA GLY A 93 13.97 5.42 -5.70
C GLY A 93 14.81 4.69 -6.75
N LEU A 94 14.64 5.10 -8.01
CA LEU A 94 15.45 4.61 -9.12
C LEU A 94 16.90 5.08 -8.99
N THR A 95 17.84 4.13 -8.87
CA THR A 95 19.28 4.43 -8.81
C THR A 95 20.06 3.93 -10.02
N LEU A 96 19.44 3.10 -10.84
CA LEU A 96 20.04 2.56 -12.07
C LEU A 96 19.99 3.57 -13.22
N GLN A 97 20.94 3.46 -14.14
CA GLN A 97 20.98 4.25 -15.37
C GLN A 97 20.82 3.34 -16.58
N PHE A 98 20.01 3.78 -17.56
CA PHE A 98 19.69 3.00 -18.74
C PHE A 98 20.09 3.72 -20.03
N ASP A 99 20.50 2.95 -21.03
CA ASP A 99 20.80 3.43 -22.38
C ASP A 99 19.61 3.16 -23.30
N GLY A 100 18.91 4.23 -23.73
CA GLY A 100 17.77 4.16 -24.63
C GLY A 100 18.08 3.65 -26.04
N HIS A 101 19.36 3.57 -26.43
CA HIS A 101 19.77 2.98 -27.71
C HIS A 101 19.93 1.46 -27.66
N ARG A 102 19.71 0.85 -26.50
CA ARG A 102 19.80 -0.60 -26.27
C ARG A 102 18.47 -1.12 -25.74
N ASP A 103 18.34 -2.44 -25.77
CA ASP A 103 17.19 -3.14 -25.21
C ASP A 103 17.09 -2.87 -23.69
N LEU A 104 16.09 -2.07 -23.30
CA LEU A 104 15.86 -1.69 -21.89
C LEU A 104 15.44 -2.88 -21.04
N LYS A 105 14.58 -3.75 -21.56
CA LYS A 105 14.12 -4.96 -20.88
C LYS A 105 15.31 -5.83 -20.50
N ARG A 106 16.23 -6.02 -21.44
CA ARG A 106 17.46 -6.77 -21.19
C ARG A 106 18.38 -6.10 -20.17
N GLN A 107 18.48 -4.77 -20.18
CA GLN A 107 19.25 -4.03 -19.19
C GLN A 107 18.68 -4.22 -17.79
N VAL A 108 17.36 -4.05 -17.60
CA VAL A 108 16.67 -4.24 -16.31
C VAL A 108 16.91 -5.66 -15.77
N LEU A 109 16.67 -6.68 -16.60
CA LEU A 109 16.86 -8.08 -16.18
C LEU A 109 18.32 -8.40 -15.84
N SER A 110 19.28 -7.82 -16.58
CA SER A 110 20.71 -8.00 -16.31
C SER A 110 21.13 -7.32 -15.02
N HIS A 111 20.64 -6.10 -14.75
CA HIS A 111 20.84 -5.42 -13.47
C HIS A 111 20.25 -6.23 -12.32
N ALA A 112 19.01 -6.67 -12.46
CA ALA A 112 18.34 -7.47 -11.44
C ALA A 112 19.10 -8.76 -11.12
N TRP A 113 19.67 -9.42 -12.13
CA TRP A 113 20.47 -10.62 -11.93
C TRP A 113 21.80 -10.34 -11.22
N VAL A 114 22.53 -9.29 -11.61
CA VAL A 114 23.83 -8.95 -11.01
C VAL A 114 23.67 -8.41 -9.58
N ASP A 115 22.73 -7.51 -9.40
CA ASP A 115 22.50 -6.79 -8.14
C ASP A 115 21.53 -7.53 -7.19
N HIS A 116 21.04 -8.71 -7.62
CA HIS A 116 20.10 -9.55 -6.87
C HIS A 116 18.83 -8.80 -6.45
N LEU A 117 18.30 -7.99 -7.36
CA LEU A 117 17.07 -7.24 -7.13
C LEU A 117 15.88 -8.20 -7.16
N VAL A 118 14.94 -7.97 -6.26
CA VAL A 118 13.60 -8.55 -6.37
C VAL A 118 12.82 -7.71 -7.37
N LEU A 119 12.15 -8.39 -8.29
CA LEU A 119 11.31 -7.81 -9.33
C LEU A 119 9.88 -8.28 -9.15
N MET A 120 8.93 -7.49 -9.65
CA MET A 120 7.61 -7.97 -10.02
C MET A 120 7.48 -7.96 -11.54
N LEU A 121 6.98 -9.05 -12.11
CA LEU A 121 6.72 -9.19 -13.55
C LEU A 121 5.22 -9.31 -13.81
N VAL A 122 4.78 -8.66 -14.89
CA VAL A 122 3.49 -8.94 -15.56
C VAL A 122 3.78 -9.51 -16.94
N LEU A 123 3.14 -10.63 -17.25
CA LEU A 123 3.27 -11.29 -18.53
C LEU A 123 2.11 -10.92 -19.44
N LYS A 124 2.36 -11.03 -20.74
CA LYS A 124 1.34 -10.82 -21.75
C LYS A 124 0.18 -11.81 -21.58
N ASP A 125 -1.04 -11.28 -21.64
CA ASP A 125 -2.29 -12.05 -21.52
C ASP A 125 -2.39 -12.85 -20.20
N ASP A 126 -1.68 -12.39 -19.14
CA ASP A 126 -1.70 -12.98 -17.80
C ASP A 126 -2.01 -11.91 -16.76
N GLU A 127 -2.98 -12.18 -15.90
CA GLU A 127 -3.41 -11.28 -14.82
C GLU A 127 -2.60 -11.50 -13.54
N HIS A 128 -1.71 -12.50 -13.49
CA HIS A 128 -0.90 -12.79 -12.31
C HIS A 128 0.34 -11.89 -12.23
N PHE A 129 0.62 -11.44 -11.00
CA PHE A 129 1.86 -10.78 -10.63
C PHE A 129 2.89 -11.81 -10.14
N TYR A 130 4.08 -11.79 -10.74
CA TYR A 130 5.17 -12.69 -10.35
C TYR A 130 6.28 -11.92 -9.64
N GLU A 131 6.35 -12.05 -8.32
CA GLU A 131 7.47 -11.53 -7.52
C GLU A 131 8.61 -12.56 -7.46
N GLY A 132 9.85 -12.12 -7.66
CA GLY A 132 10.99 -13.03 -7.61
C GLY A 132 12.35 -12.42 -7.88
N ILE A 133 13.39 -13.25 -7.76
CA ILE A 133 14.77 -12.88 -8.14
C ILE A 133 15.15 -13.52 -9.46
N VAL A 134 15.84 -12.77 -10.30
CA VAL A 134 16.39 -13.31 -11.56
C VAL A 134 17.58 -14.21 -11.24
N THR A 135 17.54 -15.46 -11.69
CA THR A 135 18.62 -16.45 -11.49
C THR A 135 19.46 -16.67 -12.73
N SER A 136 18.93 -16.41 -13.92
CA SER A 136 19.69 -16.42 -15.17
C SER A 136 19.07 -15.52 -16.25
N VAL A 137 19.93 -14.93 -17.08
CA VAL A 137 19.54 -14.11 -18.24
C VAL A 137 20.30 -14.59 -19.47
N ALA A 138 19.57 -15.16 -20.43
CA ALA A 138 20.05 -15.52 -21.76
C ALA A 138 19.30 -14.70 -22.83
N ALA A 139 19.64 -14.90 -24.11
CA ALA A 139 19.01 -14.14 -25.21
C ALA A 139 17.52 -14.45 -25.38
N GLU A 140 17.14 -15.73 -25.27
CA GLU A 140 15.76 -16.21 -25.50
C GLU A 140 15.11 -16.74 -24.23
N GLN A 141 15.80 -16.68 -23.09
CA GLN A 141 15.32 -17.30 -21.86
C GLN A 141 15.79 -16.51 -20.65
N VAL A 142 14.87 -16.32 -19.71
CA VAL A 142 15.13 -15.76 -18.39
C VAL A 142 14.53 -16.70 -17.36
N SER A 143 15.24 -16.92 -16.27
CA SER A 143 14.75 -17.72 -15.15
C SER A 143 14.59 -16.84 -13.91
N LEU A 144 13.44 -16.95 -13.25
CA LEU A 144 13.15 -16.31 -11.97
C LEU A 144 12.89 -17.37 -10.92
N GLN A 145 13.51 -17.20 -9.76
CA GLN A 145 13.11 -17.89 -8.55
C GLN A 145 11.96 -17.09 -7.93
N LEU A 146 10.74 -17.64 -7.97
CA LEU A 146 9.57 -16.96 -7.41
C LEU A 146 9.69 -16.87 -5.89
N LEU A 147 9.11 -15.80 -5.35
CA LEU A 147 8.96 -15.52 -3.94
C LEU A 147 7.48 -15.43 -3.60
N ASN A 148 6.98 -16.40 -2.84
CA ASN A 148 5.61 -16.34 -2.33
C ASN A 148 5.63 -15.98 -0.83
N LYS A 149 5.31 -14.71 -0.52
CA LYS A 149 5.25 -14.19 0.86
C LYS A 149 4.07 -14.72 1.68
N PHE A 150 3.10 -15.36 1.03
CA PHE A 150 1.89 -15.91 1.65
C PHE A 150 1.99 -17.41 1.93
N ASP A 151 2.86 -18.13 1.21
CA ASP A 151 3.05 -19.57 1.34
C ASP A 151 4.49 -19.99 1.01
N TYR A 152 5.18 -20.57 1.99
CA TYR A 152 6.57 -21.03 1.86
C TYR A 152 6.71 -22.52 1.51
N THR A 153 5.63 -23.23 1.17
CA THR A 153 5.68 -24.67 0.86
C THR A 153 6.45 -24.99 -0.42
N ASP A 154 6.36 -24.14 -1.43
CA ASP A 154 7.08 -24.28 -2.70
C ASP A 154 7.51 -22.90 -3.21
N GLN A 155 8.75 -22.80 -3.67
CA GLN A 155 9.30 -21.62 -4.32
C GLN A 155 9.73 -22.08 -5.71
N PRO A 156 8.81 -22.09 -6.70
CA PRO A 156 9.09 -22.66 -8.00
C PRO A 156 10.03 -21.77 -8.83
N LEU A 157 10.80 -22.42 -9.71
CA LEU A 157 11.59 -21.74 -10.73
C LEU A 157 10.70 -21.48 -11.95
N LEU A 158 10.39 -20.21 -12.21
CA LEU A 158 9.71 -19.76 -13.41
C LEU A 158 10.72 -19.53 -14.53
N THR A 159 10.42 -20.01 -15.74
CA THR A 159 11.28 -19.81 -16.91
C THR A 159 10.44 -19.27 -18.06
N LEU A 160 10.89 -18.15 -18.62
CA LEU A 160 10.10 -17.31 -19.52
C LEU A 160 10.93 -16.90 -20.75
N THR A 161 10.25 -16.52 -21.83
CA THR A 161 10.86 -15.76 -22.93
C THR A 161 10.81 -14.28 -22.58
N PRO A 162 11.90 -13.50 -22.76
CA PRO A 162 11.87 -12.05 -22.52
C PRO A 162 10.78 -11.29 -23.30
N LYS A 163 10.34 -11.83 -24.44
CA LYS A 163 9.28 -11.23 -25.27
C LYS A 163 7.90 -11.30 -24.62
N ASP A 164 7.70 -12.22 -23.69
CA ASP A 164 6.40 -12.45 -23.04
C ASP A 164 6.20 -11.52 -21.83
N ILE A 165 7.24 -10.77 -21.42
CA ILE A 165 7.19 -9.84 -20.30
C ILE A 165 6.74 -8.47 -20.81
N GLU A 166 5.63 -7.95 -20.31
CA GLU A 166 5.11 -6.62 -20.66
C GLU A 166 5.56 -5.55 -19.67
N VAL A 167 5.61 -5.91 -18.39
CA VAL A 167 5.93 -4.99 -17.29
C VAL A 167 7.00 -5.60 -16.38
N ILE A 168 7.95 -4.77 -15.95
CA ILE A 168 8.90 -5.12 -14.89
C ILE A 168 8.95 -3.98 -13.88
N GLU A 169 8.48 -4.21 -12.67
CA GLU A 169 8.69 -3.29 -11.55
C GLU A 169 9.96 -3.66 -10.78
N PHE A 170 10.72 -2.65 -10.38
CA PHE A 170 11.99 -2.82 -9.70
C PHE A 170 12.31 -1.62 -8.80
N GLN A 171 13.11 -1.86 -7.77
CA GLN A 171 13.52 -0.84 -6.78
C GLN A 171 12.36 -0.15 -6.03
N GLY A 172 11.13 -0.67 -6.13
CA GLY A 172 10.02 -0.27 -5.27
C GLY A 172 10.35 -0.51 -3.78
N GLN A 173 9.67 0.19 -2.89
CA GLN A 173 9.93 0.14 -1.45
C GLN A 173 9.73 -1.28 -0.91
N GLU A 174 8.63 -1.95 -1.27
CA GLU A 174 8.40 -3.34 -0.86
C GLU A 174 9.43 -4.28 -1.47
N LEU A 175 9.68 -4.20 -2.78
CA LEU A 175 10.65 -5.05 -3.48
C LEU A 175 12.07 -4.89 -2.91
N THR A 176 12.46 -3.67 -2.58
CA THR A 176 13.75 -3.37 -1.93
C THR A 176 13.81 -4.00 -0.54
N LEU A 177 12.74 -3.88 0.24
CA LEU A 177 12.68 -4.48 1.58
C LEU A 177 12.71 -6.01 1.50
N GLN A 178 11.98 -6.61 0.55
CA GLN A 178 12.03 -8.04 0.25
C GLN A 178 13.45 -8.48 -0.11
N GLY A 179 14.16 -7.75 -0.97
CA GLY A 179 15.54 -8.04 -1.33
C GLY A 179 16.49 -8.03 -0.12
N ILE A 180 16.32 -7.07 0.79
CA ILE A 180 17.08 -7.01 2.06
C ILE A 180 16.70 -8.17 2.99
N ALA A 181 15.42 -8.55 3.03
CA ALA A 181 14.89 -9.62 3.86
C ALA A 181 15.24 -11.02 3.33
N LEU A 182 15.57 -11.15 2.05
CA LEU A 182 15.72 -12.42 1.34
C LEU A 182 16.64 -13.44 2.05
N PRO A 183 17.86 -13.08 2.55
CA PRO A 183 18.72 -14.04 3.25
C PRO A 183 18.13 -14.60 4.55
N HIS A 184 17.13 -13.93 5.10
CA HIS A 184 16.36 -14.37 6.27
C HIS A 184 15.09 -15.12 5.85
N LEU A 185 14.37 -14.65 4.83
CA LEU A 185 13.19 -15.31 4.27
C LEU A 185 13.52 -16.75 3.83
N GLN A 186 14.65 -16.96 3.16
CA GLN A 186 15.12 -18.29 2.72
C GLN A 186 15.40 -19.27 3.87
N LYS A 187 15.48 -18.79 5.12
CA LYS A 187 15.69 -19.63 6.31
C LYS A 187 14.40 -19.90 7.07
N LEU A 188 13.31 -19.23 6.72
CA LEU A 188 12.01 -19.48 7.32
C LEU A 188 11.46 -20.79 6.77
N SER A 189 10.89 -21.59 7.67
CA SER A 189 10.11 -22.77 7.30
C SER A 189 8.64 -22.40 7.19
N HIS A 190 7.92 -23.06 6.30
CA HIS A 190 6.46 -22.99 6.24
C HIS A 190 5.83 -23.21 7.62
N VAL A 191 4.87 -22.36 7.97
CA VAL A 191 4.02 -22.46 9.15
C VAL A 191 2.56 -22.49 8.69
N ALA A 192 1.93 -23.64 8.92
CA ALA A 192 0.50 -23.81 8.69
C ALA A 192 -0.32 -22.75 9.47
N PRO A 193 -1.32 -22.12 8.84
CA PRO A 193 -2.13 -21.11 9.50
C PRO A 193 -2.77 -21.63 10.78
N THR A 194 -2.68 -20.84 11.85
CA THR A 194 -3.45 -21.08 13.09
C THR A 194 -4.47 -19.97 13.21
N THR A 195 -5.74 -20.32 13.20
CA THR A 195 -6.81 -19.33 13.16
C THR A 195 -7.89 -19.60 14.21
N VAL A 196 -8.61 -18.55 14.58
CA VAL A 196 -9.79 -18.60 15.46
C VAL A 196 -10.96 -18.11 14.64
N THR A 197 -11.96 -18.96 14.47
CA THR A 197 -13.20 -18.68 13.71
C THR A 197 -14.46 -18.75 14.58
N ASP A 198 -14.34 -19.26 15.81
CA ASP A 198 -15.42 -19.27 16.79
C ASP A 198 -15.54 -17.90 17.45
N ALA A 199 -16.68 -17.24 17.25
CA ALA A 199 -16.95 -15.90 17.74
C ALA A 199 -16.88 -15.81 19.28
N ASP A 200 -17.25 -16.88 20.00
CA ASP A 200 -17.16 -16.93 21.47
C ASP A 200 -15.69 -16.89 21.95
N GLN A 201 -14.74 -17.21 21.08
CA GLN A 201 -13.31 -17.19 21.36
C GLN A 201 -12.61 -15.89 20.92
N PHE A 202 -13.27 -14.98 20.19
CA PHE A 202 -12.62 -13.76 19.70
C PHE A 202 -12.18 -12.85 20.83
N VAL A 203 -13.11 -12.45 21.71
CA VAL A 203 -12.80 -11.57 22.85
C VAL A 203 -11.69 -12.12 23.74
N PRO A 204 -11.77 -13.36 24.27
CA PRO A 204 -10.71 -13.88 25.13
C PRO A 204 -9.36 -14.01 24.40
N THR A 205 -9.36 -14.32 23.10
CA THR A 205 -8.13 -14.38 22.29
C THR A 205 -7.51 -13.00 22.14
N LEU A 206 -8.28 -11.99 21.74
CA LEU A 206 -7.80 -10.62 21.54
C LEU A 206 -7.34 -9.99 22.86
N GLN A 207 -8.07 -10.21 23.96
CA GLN A 207 -7.67 -9.73 25.29
C GLN A 207 -6.32 -10.29 25.73
N GLN A 208 -6.00 -11.54 25.37
CA GLN A 208 -4.68 -12.10 25.65
C GLN A 208 -3.56 -11.47 24.82
N LEU A 209 -3.87 -10.73 23.75
CA LEU A 209 -2.90 -10.11 22.85
C LEU A 209 -2.70 -8.61 23.12
N VAL A 210 -3.59 -7.98 23.88
CA VAL A 210 -3.51 -6.56 24.24
C VAL A 210 -2.13 -6.19 24.79
N GLY A 211 -1.49 -5.21 24.14
CA GLY A 211 -0.19 -4.67 24.56
C GLY A 211 0.99 -5.63 24.36
N LYS A 212 0.82 -6.73 23.62
CA LYS A 212 1.89 -7.68 23.32
C LYS A 212 2.48 -7.45 21.93
N GLU A 213 3.70 -7.95 21.74
CA GLU A 213 4.44 -7.85 20.48
C GLU A 213 3.97 -8.74 19.30
N PRO A 214 3.32 -9.91 19.48
CA PRO A 214 2.91 -10.74 18.36
C PRO A 214 1.99 -10.00 17.38
N LEU A 215 2.29 -10.15 16.08
CA LEU A 215 1.39 -9.71 15.02
C LEU A 215 0.25 -10.71 14.86
N VAL A 216 -0.93 -10.19 14.56
CA VAL A 216 -2.11 -10.96 14.16
C VAL A 216 -2.72 -10.37 12.89
N ALA A 217 -3.48 -11.18 12.17
CA ALA A 217 -4.36 -10.69 11.12
C ALA A 217 -5.83 -10.76 11.58
N LEU A 218 -6.58 -9.69 11.36
CA LEU A 218 -8.03 -9.65 11.55
C LEU A 218 -8.69 -9.66 10.18
N VAL A 219 -9.52 -10.68 9.93
CA VAL A 219 -10.26 -10.84 8.67
C VAL A 219 -11.71 -10.41 8.91
N PRO A 220 -12.21 -9.35 8.26
CA PRO A 220 -13.59 -8.91 8.41
C PRO A 220 -14.57 -9.79 7.59
N LYS A 221 -15.86 -9.71 7.91
CA LYS A 221 -16.92 -10.48 7.23
C LYS A 221 -17.25 -9.94 5.83
N HIS A 222 -17.18 -8.62 5.66
CA HIS A 222 -17.64 -7.94 4.46
C HIS A 222 -16.72 -8.17 3.25
N ASN A 223 -15.42 -8.43 3.49
CA ASN A 223 -14.46 -8.79 2.47
C ASN A 223 -13.40 -9.71 3.08
N ARG A 224 -13.37 -10.97 2.65
CA ARG A 224 -12.47 -11.99 3.20
C ARG A 224 -11.10 -12.03 2.54
N GLU A 225 -10.94 -11.29 1.46
CA GLU A 225 -9.67 -11.16 0.74
C GLU A 225 -8.82 -10.02 1.34
N LEU A 226 -9.48 -9.03 1.93
CA LEU A 226 -8.83 -7.98 2.71
C LEU A 226 -8.69 -8.41 4.17
N PHE A 227 -7.52 -8.18 4.75
CA PHE A 227 -7.29 -8.44 6.16
C PHE A 227 -6.32 -7.41 6.72
N PHE A 228 -6.49 -7.12 8.00
CA PHE A 228 -5.70 -6.11 8.70
C PHE A 228 -4.59 -6.80 9.50
N VAL A 229 -3.33 -6.46 9.25
CA VAL A 229 -2.20 -6.98 10.03
C VAL A 229 -1.72 -5.94 11.03
N GLY A 230 -1.51 -6.37 12.27
CA GLY A 230 -1.07 -5.44 13.30
C GLY A 230 -0.98 -6.03 14.69
N ARG A 231 -1.00 -5.15 15.68
CA ARG A 231 -0.93 -5.48 17.11
C ARG A 231 -2.20 -5.01 17.80
N ILE A 232 -2.74 -5.86 18.66
CA ILE A 232 -3.93 -5.50 19.42
C ILE A 232 -3.56 -4.45 20.47
N ASN A 233 -4.15 -3.26 20.33
CA ASN A 233 -3.97 -2.16 21.25
C ASN A 233 -4.94 -2.28 22.43
N THR A 234 -6.23 -2.36 22.12
CA THR A 234 -7.30 -2.34 23.12
C THR A 234 -8.47 -3.19 22.64
N VAL A 235 -9.14 -3.87 23.56
CA VAL A 235 -10.38 -4.61 23.32
C VAL A 235 -11.43 -4.09 24.30
N THR A 236 -12.60 -3.73 23.78
CA THR A 236 -13.76 -3.27 24.55
C THR A 236 -14.85 -4.33 24.53
N ALA A 237 -16.05 -4.00 25.00
CA ALA A 237 -17.20 -4.91 24.95
C ALA A 237 -17.67 -5.19 23.52
N ASP A 238 -17.53 -4.23 22.60
CA ASP A 238 -18.10 -4.28 21.25
C ASP A 238 -17.10 -4.05 20.12
N GLY A 239 -15.90 -3.56 20.42
CA GLY A 239 -14.87 -3.28 19.40
C GLY A 239 -13.44 -3.63 19.81
N VAL A 240 -12.58 -3.78 18.80
CA VAL A 240 -11.13 -3.96 18.92
C VAL A 240 -10.40 -2.83 18.21
N ILE A 241 -9.40 -2.26 18.86
CA ILE A 241 -8.46 -1.30 18.26
C ILE A 241 -7.13 -2.01 17.98
N MET A 242 -6.63 -1.85 16.77
CA MET A 242 -5.36 -2.40 16.33
C MET A 242 -4.43 -1.30 15.81
N ASN A 243 -3.14 -1.40 16.18
CA ASN A 243 -2.06 -0.68 15.55
C ASN A 243 -1.70 -1.42 14.26
N LEU A 244 -1.99 -0.83 13.11
CA LEU A 244 -1.78 -1.45 11.80
C LEU A 244 -0.31 -1.39 11.38
N LEU A 245 0.11 -2.42 10.66
CA LEU A 245 1.29 -2.35 9.81
C LEU A 245 0.87 -2.24 8.35
N ASP A 246 1.55 -1.37 7.60
CA ASP A 246 1.46 -1.36 6.14
C ASP A 246 2.20 -2.56 5.52
N MET A 247 2.11 -2.73 4.19
CA MET A 247 2.74 -3.85 3.46
C MET A 247 4.26 -3.83 3.53
N THR A 248 4.86 -2.70 3.87
CA THR A 248 6.31 -2.57 4.10
C THR A 248 6.69 -2.81 5.55
N GLY A 249 5.75 -3.14 6.43
CA GLY A 249 5.97 -3.42 7.84
C GLY A 249 6.27 -2.18 8.69
N GLN A 250 5.95 -0.98 8.21
CA GLN A 250 5.94 0.24 9.04
C GLN A 250 4.57 0.42 9.70
N PHE A 251 4.48 1.26 10.73
CA PHE A 251 3.19 1.62 11.32
C PHE A 251 2.32 2.36 10.30
N GLY A 252 1.16 1.78 9.98
CA GLY A 252 0.23 2.27 8.96
C GLY A 252 -0.98 3.02 9.52
N GLY A 253 -1.07 3.24 10.84
CA GLY A 253 -2.18 3.90 11.50
C GLY A 253 -3.00 2.97 12.40
N TYR A 254 -4.25 3.34 12.68
CA TYR A 254 -5.13 2.59 13.55
C TYR A 254 -6.40 2.16 12.82
N THR A 255 -6.93 1.00 13.22
CA THR A 255 -8.32 0.61 12.93
C THR A 255 -9.06 0.29 14.22
N LEU A 256 -10.31 0.73 14.30
CA LEU A 256 -11.31 0.29 15.27
C LEU A 256 -12.35 -0.52 14.50
N MET A 257 -12.54 -1.79 14.87
CA MET A 257 -13.49 -2.70 14.21
C MET A 257 -14.48 -3.25 15.23
N ARG A 258 -15.75 -3.37 14.84
CA ARG A 258 -16.75 -4.08 15.65
C ARG A 258 -16.42 -5.56 15.73
N LEU A 259 -16.49 -6.14 16.92
CA LEU A 259 -16.27 -7.57 17.13
C LEU A 259 -17.32 -8.42 16.36
N SER A 260 -18.52 -7.87 16.13
CA SER A 260 -19.55 -8.53 15.33
C SER A 260 -19.17 -8.67 13.85
N GLU A 261 -18.26 -7.84 13.35
CA GLU A 261 -17.83 -7.84 11.94
C GLU A 261 -16.59 -8.69 11.70
N LEU A 262 -16.00 -9.25 12.75
CA LEU A 262 -14.86 -10.14 12.64
C LEU A 262 -15.30 -11.51 12.12
N HIS A 263 -14.65 -12.00 11.07
CA HIS A 263 -14.85 -13.34 10.53
C HIS A 263 -13.85 -14.34 11.13
N GLU A 264 -12.58 -13.93 11.22
CA GLU A 264 -11.49 -14.79 11.63
C GLU A 264 -10.33 -13.98 12.23
N ILE A 265 -9.62 -14.57 13.18
CA ILE A 265 -8.34 -14.08 13.70
C ILE A 265 -7.25 -15.06 13.28
N VAL A 266 -6.28 -14.61 12.49
CA VAL A 266 -5.09 -15.39 12.14
C VAL A 266 -3.98 -15.08 13.13
N LEU A 267 -3.54 -16.09 13.87
CA LEU A 267 -2.52 -15.99 14.92
C LEU A 267 -1.13 -16.37 14.41
N LYS A 268 -1.06 -17.19 13.36
CA LYS A 268 0.16 -17.64 12.70
C LYS A 268 -0.13 -17.88 11.23
N SER A 269 0.80 -17.51 10.37
CA SER A 269 0.84 -17.83 8.93
C SER A 269 2.24 -17.45 8.40
N ASP A 270 2.59 -17.90 7.20
CA ASP A 270 3.83 -17.46 6.54
C ASP A 270 3.84 -15.95 6.32
N TYR A 271 2.70 -15.36 5.92
CA TYR A 271 2.60 -13.91 5.78
C TYR A 271 2.89 -13.16 7.09
N LEU A 272 2.39 -13.63 8.23
CA LEU A 272 2.73 -13.03 9.53
C LEU A 272 4.22 -13.19 9.89
N GLN A 273 4.89 -14.25 9.41
CA GLN A 273 6.35 -14.36 9.52
C GLN A 273 7.06 -13.30 8.67
N THR A 274 6.62 -13.10 7.42
CA THR A 274 7.13 -12.03 6.52
C THR A 274 6.98 -10.66 7.18
N MET A 275 5.76 -10.30 7.60
CA MET A 275 5.47 -8.99 8.17
C MET A 275 6.24 -8.72 9.46
N ARG A 276 6.46 -9.76 10.28
CA ARG A 276 7.30 -9.64 11.48
C ARG A 276 8.75 -9.35 11.12
N LEU A 277 9.28 -9.99 10.07
CA LEU A 277 10.64 -9.72 9.60
C LEU A 277 10.76 -8.29 9.06
N PHE A 278 9.81 -7.83 8.26
CA PHE A 278 9.77 -6.46 7.75
C PHE A 278 9.75 -5.43 8.88
N ALA A 279 8.86 -5.60 9.87
CA ALA A 279 8.80 -4.73 11.04
C ALA A 279 10.12 -4.70 11.84
N LEU A 280 10.80 -5.84 11.97
CA LEU A 280 12.12 -5.90 12.63
C LEU A 280 13.21 -5.20 11.83
N LEU A 281 13.20 -5.32 10.50
CA LEU A 281 14.15 -4.64 9.62
C LEU A 281 13.97 -3.12 9.67
N ASN A 282 12.72 -2.64 9.61
CA ASN A 282 12.41 -1.22 9.75
C ASN A 282 12.88 -0.67 11.10
N ARG A 283 12.65 -1.40 12.20
CA ARG A 283 13.18 -1.02 13.52
C ARG A 283 14.71 -0.96 13.54
N ALA A 284 15.38 -1.95 12.96
CA ALA A 284 16.84 -1.97 12.88
C ALA A 284 17.40 -0.79 12.07
N ARG A 285 16.64 -0.32 11.08
CA ARG A 285 16.96 0.85 10.25
C ARG A 285 16.48 2.19 10.84
N GLN A 286 15.86 2.18 12.02
CA GLN A 286 15.25 3.37 12.65
C GLN A 286 14.16 4.02 11.78
N GLN A 287 13.45 3.21 11.01
CA GLN A 287 12.38 3.60 10.10
C GLN A 287 11.05 2.85 10.40
N PRO A 288 10.62 2.66 11.66
CA PRO A 288 9.40 1.90 11.95
C PRO A 288 8.10 2.65 11.64
N ILE A 289 8.17 3.96 11.38
CA ILE A 289 7.02 4.86 11.28
C ILE A 289 7.38 6.07 10.43
N GLN A 290 6.40 6.62 9.72
CA GLN A 290 6.51 7.91 9.02
C GLN A 290 6.50 9.08 10.01
N PRO A 291 7.26 10.17 9.80
CA PRO A 291 7.47 11.23 10.80
C PRO A 291 6.20 11.93 11.31
N VAL A 292 5.14 11.95 10.48
CA VAL A 292 3.87 12.62 10.76
C VAL A 292 2.85 11.73 11.47
N LEU A 293 3.15 10.44 11.61
CA LEU A 293 2.28 9.46 12.27
C LEU A 293 2.65 9.31 13.75
N ASN A 294 1.72 8.78 14.54
CA ASN A 294 1.90 8.55 15.98
C ASN A 294 1.39 7.15 16.33
N ASP A 295 2.29 6.25 16.72
CA ASP A 295 1.97 4.87 17.13
C ASP A 295 1.83 4.70 18.65
N GLU A 296 2.05 5.75 19.44
CA GLU A 296 2.08 5.71 20.91
C GLU A 296 0.70 5.87 21.57
N ARG A 297 -0.37 6.04 20.78
CA ARG A 297 -1.71 6.27 21.33
C ARG A 297 -2.21 5.02 22.07
N LEU A 298 -2.63 5.25 23.31
CA LEU A 298 -3.31 4.25 24.15
C LEU A 298 -4.79 4.58 24.26
N PHE A 299 -5.62 3.54 24.33
CA PHE A 299 -7.07 3.67 24.36
C PHE A 299 -7.63 3.01 25.63
N ASP A 300 -8.67 3.61 26.20
CA ASP A 300 -9.30 3.11 27.42
C ASP A 300 -10.33 2.01 27.09
N ALA A 301 -10.09 0.79 27.59
CA ALA A 301 -10.98 -0.35 27.36
C ALA A 301 -12.40 -0.18 27.94
N THR A 302 -12.62 0.80 28.82
CA THR A 302 -13.89 1.05 29.50
C THR A 302 -14.80 2.08 28.80
N VAL A 303 -14.30 2.70 27.73
CA VAL A 303 -14.99 3.74 26.97
C VAL A 303 -15.58 3.17 25.68
N ASP A 304 -16.74 3.68 25.27
CA ASP A 304 -17.27 3.48 23.91
C ASP A 304 -16.30 4.12 22.90
N GLN A 305 -15.49 3.28 22.26
CA GLN A 305 -14.44 3.74 21.37
C GLN A 305 -15.00 4.32 20.07
N PHE A 306 -16.15 3.86 19.57
CA PHE A 306 -16.75 4.43 18.36
C PHE A 306 -17.19 5.86 18.62
N GLY A 307 -17.96 6.09 19.68
CA GLY A 307 -18.36 7.43 20.09
C GLY A 307 -17.16 8.34 20.39
N ALA A 308 -16.14 7.82 21.07
CA ALA A 308 -14.95 8.59 21.42
C ALA A 308 -14.10 8.98 20.21
N ARG A 309 -13.87 8.08 19.25
CA ARG A 309 -13.08 8.36 18.04
C ARG A 309 -13.79 9.35 17.13
N ILE A 310 -15.09 9.17 16.91
CA ILE A 310 -15.90 10.09 16.08
C ILE A 310 -15.98 11.47 16.73
N SER A 311 -16.21 11.55 18.05
CA SER A 311 -16.21 12.82 18.78
C SER A 311 -14.85 13.54 18.72
N GLN A 312 -13.75 12.78 18.83
CA GLN A 312 -12.41 13.34 18.72
C GLN A 312 -12.15 13.87 17.31
N ALA A 313 -12.48 13.09 16.28
CA ALA A 313 -12.31 13.53 14.90
C ALA A 313 -13.12 14.80 14.61
N ALA A 314 -14.33 14.92 15.16
CA ALA A 314 -15.15 16.12 15.03
C ALA A 314 -14.55 17.34 15.75
N ALA A 315 -13.97 17.13 16.93
CA ALA A 315 -13.37 18.21 17.72
C ALA A 315 -12.13 18.81 17.05
N PHE A 316 -11.34 17.99 16.34
CA PHE A 316 -10.11 18.42 15.68
C PHE A 316 -10.24 18.58 14.16
N ARG A 317 -11.42 18.29 13.60
CA ARG A 317 -11.66 18.23 12.14
C ARG A 317 -10.64 17.36 11.40
N THR A 318 -10.31 16.20 11.99
CA THR A 318 -9.35 15.27 11.37
C THR A 318 -10.07 14.32 10.44
N ILE A 319 -9.41 13.99 9.33
CA ILE A 319 -9.94 13.02 8.37
C ILE A 319 -9.87 11.60 8.93
N ILE A 320 -10.97 10.86 8.77
CA ILE A 320 -11.10 9.45 9.13
C ILE A 320 -11.83 8.71 8.00
N ARG A 321 -11.60 7.40 7.92
CA ARG A 321 -12.42 6.52 7.07
C ARG A 321 -13.44 5.78 7.93
N LEU A 322 -14.69 5.76 7.51
CA LEU A 322 -15.74 4.95 8.08
C LEU A 322 -16.10 3.82 7.13
N LYS A 323 -16.35 2.63 7.69
CA LYS A 323 -17.08 1.59 6.99
C LYS A 323 -18.43 1.38 7.66
N LEU A 324 -19.50 1.38 6.87
CA LEU A 324 -20.87 1.20 7.34
C LEU A 324 -21.35 -0.23 7.15
N HIS A 325 -22.42 -0.59 7.86
CA HIS A 325 -23.02 -1.93 7.85
C HIS A 325 -23.58 -2.37 6.49
N ASP A 326 -23.94 -1.41 5.63
CA ASP A 326 -24.36 -1.68 4.25
C ASP A 326 -23.19 -1.89 3.28
N GLY A 327 -21.95 -1.82 3.78
CA GLY A 327 -20.72 -1.97 3.02
C GLY A 327 -20.16 -0.65 2.49
N THR A 328 -20.85 0.47 2.68
CA THR A 328 -20.38 1.80 2.22
C THR A 328 -19.09 2.19 2.93
N ASP A 329 -18.08 2.59 2.17
CA ASP A 329 -16.85 3.21 2.67
C ASP A 329 -16.94 4.72 2.47
N LEU A 330 -16.66 5.50 3.52
CA LEU A 330 -16.71 6.96 3.50
C LEU A 330 -15.36 7.50 3.99
N LEU A 331 -14.80 8.48 3.27
CA LEU A 331 -13.64 9.27 3.71
C LEU A 331 -14.13 10.67 4.05
N GLY A 332 -13.72 11.23 5.19
CA GLY A 332 -14.23 12.55 5.58
C GLY A 332 -14.00 12.89 7.04
N PHE A 333 -14.76 13.86 7.54
CA PHE A 333 -14.73 14.23 8.96
C PHE A 333 -16.14 14.37 9.54
N PRO A 334 -16.34 13.98 10.81
CA PRO A 334 -17.63 14.14 11.47
C PRO A 334 -17.83 15.56 12.04
N SER A 335 -19.09 15.94 12.25
CA SER A 335 -19.51 17.12 12.99
C SER A 335 -20.79 16.83 13.78
N GLN A 336 -21.17 17.73 14.69
CA GLN A 336 -22.40 17.65 15.48
C GLN A 336 -22.65 16.29 16.15
N VAL A 337 -21.63 15.74 16.80
CA VAL A 337 -21.70 14.41 17.44
C VAL A 337 -22.52 14.50 18.73
N GLY A 338 -23.62 13.74 18.81
CA GLY A 338 -24.49 13.72 19.98
C GLY A 338 -25.67 12.76 19.83
N GLY A 339 -26.16 12.22 20.97
CA GLY A 339 -27.36 11.37 20.96
C GLY A 339 -27.27 10.15 20.05
N GLN A 340 -26.10 9.49 19.98
CA GLN A 340 -25.81 8.33 19.11
C GLN A 340 -25.85 8.64 17.61
N ARG A 341 -25.79 9.92 17.23
CA ARG A 341 -25.76 10.40 15.85
C ARG A 341 -24.64 11.39 15.63
N PHE A 342 -24.29 11.58 14.37
CA PHE A 342 -23.35 12.59 13.91
C PHE A 342 -23.68 12.97 12.47
N ILE A 343 -23.20 14.12 12.03
CA ILE A 343 -23.15 14.50 10.62
C ILE A 343 -21.77 14.10 10.10
N PHE A 344 -21.67 13.49 8.93
CA PHE A 344 -20.39 13.20 8.28
C PHE A 344 -20.28 14.00 7.00
N HIS A 345 -19.18 14.73 6.85
CA HIS A 345 -18.82 15.49 5.68
C HIS A 345 -17.87 14.64 4.85
N GLU A 346 -18.42 14.03 3.80
CA GLU A 346 -17.65 13.18 2.90
C GLU A 346 -16.71 14.02 2.04
N ILE A 347 -15.58 13.41 1.68
CA ILE A 347 -14.61 13.95 0.74
C ILE A 347 -14.59 12.98 -0.43
N ASP A 348 -15.06 13.44 -1.58
CA ASP A 348 -15.05 12.70 -2.84
C ASP A 348 -14.40 13.58 -3.91
N ASP A 349 -13.46 13.02 -4.67
CA ASP A 349 -12.59 13.75 -5.59
C ASP A 349 -12.05 15.06 -4.98
N GLN A 350 -11.69 14.98 -3.69
CA GLN A 350 -11.16 16.09 -2.87
C GLN A 350 -12.11 17.27 -2.66
N GLN A 351 -13.39 17.11 -3.00
CA GLN A 351 -14.42 18.09 -2.69
C GLN A 351 -15.11 17.71 -1.38
N VAL A 352 -15.18 18.67 -0.47
CA VAL A 352 -15.86 18.49 0.81
C VAL A 352 -17.36 18.66 0.63
N ASP A 353 -18.15 17.67 1.03
CA ASP A 353 -19.59 17.84 1.24
C ASP A 353 -19.85 18.76 2.44
N GLN A 354 -20.06 20.04 2.14
CA GLN A 354 -20.32 21.09 3.13
C GLN A 354 -21.62 20.88 3.91
N VAL A 355 -22.59 20.12 3.38
CA VAL A 355 -23.85 19.84 4.06
C VAL A 355 -23.69 18.65 4.99
N GLY A 356 -23.07 17.59 4.49
CA GLY A 356 -22.89 16.32 5.16
C GLY A 356 -24.19 15.52 5.31
N GLN A 357 -24.04 14.25 5.67
CA GLN A 357 -25.15 13.32 5.88
C GLN A 357 -25.23 12.86 7.33
N VAL A 358 -26.44 12.57 7.83
CA VAL A 358 -26.66 12.13 9.21
C VAL A 358 -26.51 10.62 9.31
N TYR A 359 -25.61 10.16 10.17
CA TYR A 359 -25.40 8.74 10.46
C TYR A 359 -25.62 8.43 11.94
N ARG A 360 -25.84 7.15 12.26
CA ARG A 360 -25.87 6.65 13.64
C ARG A 360 -24.55 5.95 13.95
N LEU A 361 -24.08 6.07 15.19
CA LEU A 361 -22.87 5.36 15.64
C LEU A 361 -23.01 3.84 15.48
N ALA A 362 -24.22 3.32 15.69
CA ALA A 362 -24.52 1.90 15.56
C ALA A 362 -24.45 1.36 14.12
N ASP A 363 -24.47 2.23 13.11
CA ASP A 363 -24.36 1.83 11.69
C ASP A 363 -22.88 1.78 11.23
N VAL A 364 -21.94 2.25 12.07
CA VAL A 364 -20.50 2.25 11.78
C VAL A 364 -19.89 0.95 12.27
N ASP A 365 -19.31 0.19 11.36
CA ASP A 365 -18.68 -1.10 11.62
C ASP A 365 -17.17 -0.98 11.82
N GLU A 366 -16.53 -0.06 11.08
CA GLU A 366 -15.09 0.19 11.17
C GLU A 366 -14.76 1.68 11.12
N VAL A 367 -13.71 2.08 11.83
CA VAL A 367 -13.11 3.42 11.77
C VAL A 367 -11.60 3.28 11.58
N ALA A 368 -11.08 3.75 10.45
CA ALA A 368 -9.64 3.89 10.24
C ALA A 368 -9.21 5.34 10.47
N PHE A 369 -8.11 5.55 11.18
CA PHE A 369 -7.65 6.89 11.56
C PHE A 369 -6.15 6.96 11.85
N GLY A 370 -5.58 8.16 11.76
CA GLY A 370 -4.16 8.39 12.03
C GLY A 370 -3.23 7.64 11.09
N TYR A 371 -3.62 7.52 9.82
CA TYR A 371 -2.84 6.93 8.73
C TYR A 371 -2.42 8.01 7.72
N LEU A 372 -1.47 7.69 6.85
CA LEU A 372 -0.77 8.67 6.03
C LEU A 372 -1.66 9.38 5.02
N ASP A 373 -2.52 8.64 4.31
CA ASP A 373 -3.42 9.24 3.32
C ASP A 373 -4.42 10.23 3.97
N ALA A 374 -5.00 9.90 5.13
CA ALA A 374 -5.84 10.85 5.88
C ALA A 374 -5.08 12.15 6.23
N TYR A 375 -3.81 12.04 6.62
CA TYR A 375 -2.97 13.21 6.89
C TYR A 375 -2.73 14.05 5.63
N LEU A 376 -2.46 13.42 4.49
CA LEU A 376 -2.22 14.10 3.22
C LEU A 376 -3.47 14.85 2.74
N VAL A 377 -4.63 14.20 2.77
CA VAL A 377 -5.93 14.81 2.44
C VAL A 377 -6.23 15.98 3.39
N GLU A 378 -6.02 15.81 4.70
CA GLU A 378 -6.21 16.89 5.68
C GLU A 378 -5.31 18.10 5.38
N ARG A 379 -4.05 17.85 5.02
CA ARG A 379 -3.09 18.92 4.69
C ARG A 379 -3.50 19.66 3.42
N GLN A 380 -3.93 18.94 2.39
CA GLN A 380 -4.35 19.53 1.12
C GLN A 380 -5.55 20.48 1.32
N LEU A 381 -6.61 19.98 1.96
CA LEU A 381 -7.81 20.78 2.24
C LEU A 381 -7.52 22.01 3.10
N ARG A 382 -6.57 21.93 4.05
CA ARG A 382 -6.14 23.09 4.85
C ARG A 382 -5.42 24.15 4.02
N VAL A 383 -4.66 23.74 2.99
CA VAL A 383 -3.98 24.67 2.07
C VAL A 383 -4.97 25.34 1.12
N GLU A 384 -5.98 24.59 0.67
CA GLU A 384 -7.06 25.08 -0.20
C GLU A 384 -8.06 25.97 0.55
N GLY A 385 -8.14 25.82 1.88
CA GLY A 385 -8.99 26.62 2.77
C GLY A 385 -10.35 26.01 3.06
N ASP A 386 -10.51 24.70 2.82
CA ASP A 386 -11.76 23.96 2.96
C ASP A 386 -11.91 23.26 4.33
N LEU A 387 -10.91 23.33 5.21
CA LEU A 387 -10.92 22.79 6.59
C LEU A 387 -10.69 23.82 7.70
#